data_AF-A0A0F8VN27-F1
#
_entry.id   AF-A0A0F8VN27-F1
#
_cell.length_a   1.000
_cell.length_b   1.000
_cell.length_c   1.000
_cell.angle_alpha   90.00
_cell.angle_beta   90.00
_cell.angle_gamma   90.00
#
_symmetry.space_group_name_H-M   'P 1'
#
loop_
_entity.id
_entity.type
_entity.pdbx_description
1 polymer ?
#
loop_
_entity_poly.entity_id
_entity_poly.type
_entity_poly.pdbx_seq_one_letter_code
_entity_poly.pdbx_strand_id
1 'polypeptide(L)'
;VQWGPVKIGNRTWLPHAWVNPGVELGDNTVVAAGSVVTKSMPSGCLVAGVPAKVIKENVYPRVLEIDELNDLLIERLSMLDFPIDIVKGRVSIDYELTIFDIPKRIIWGNVSKESELIKNQLRRNGIRFRYTDKGGGYKPW
;
A
#
# COMPACT_ATOMS: atom_id res chain seq x y z
N VAL A 1 24.35 -2.77 -26.18
CA VAL A 1 23.52 -2.43 -25.00
C VAL A 1 22.50 -1.41 -25.46
N GLN A 2 21.21 -1.71 -25.37
CA GLN A 2 20.16 -0.73 -25.67
C GLN A 2 19.98 0.14 -24.43
N TRP A 3 20.42 1.39 -24.51
CA TRP A 3 20.26 2.36 -23.44
C TRP A 3 18.84 2.92 -23.49
N GLY A 4 18.13 2.86 -22.36
CA GLY A 4 16.75 3.30 -22.26
C GLY A 4 16.35 3.58 -20.81
N PRO A 5 15.27 4.34 -20.60
CA PRO A 5 14.79 4.65 -19.26
C PRO A 5 14.41 3.36 -18.52
N VAL A 6 14.65 3.35 -17.22
CA VAL A 6 14.11 2.31 -16.33
C VAL A 6 12.76 2.78 -15.84
N LYS A 7 11.73 1.95 -15.97
CA LYS A 7 10.39 2.24 -15.41
C LYS A 7 10.15 1.39 -14.18
N ILE A 8 9.77 2.03 -13.08
CA ILE A 8 9.49 1.36 -11.82
C ILE A 8 8.02 1.61 -11.48
N GLY A 9 7.25 0.52 -11.37
CA GLY A 9 5.85 0.57 -10.98
C GLY A 9 5.65 1.03 -9.54
N ASN A 10 4.41 1.41 -9.24
CA ASN A 10 3.98 1.83 -7.91
C ASN A 10 4.17 0.71 -6.89
N ARG A 11 4.55 1.07 -5.65
CA ARG A 11 4.69 0.12 -4.52
C ARG A 11 5.67 -1.02 -4.79
N THR A 12 6.63 -0.82 -5.71
CA THR A 12 7.74 -1.75 -5.94
C THR A 12 8.73 -1.67 -4.79
N TRP A 13 9.21 -2.82 -4.32
CA TRP A 13 10.26 -2.92 -3.29
C TRP A 13 11.53 -3.50 -3.92
N LEU A 14 12.67 -2.81 -3.78
CA LEU A 14 13.93 -3.15 -4.46
C LEU A 14 15.19 -2.76 -3.66
N PRO A 15 15.40 -3.31 -2.45
CA PRO A 15 16.52 -2.93 -1.59
C PRO A 15 17.87 -3.33 -2.22
N HIS A 16 18.71 -2.35 -2.56
CA HIS A 16 20.05 -2.59 -3.13
C HIS A 16 20.06 -3.51 -4.36
N ALA A 17 19.02 -3.47 -5.19
CA ALA A 17 19.00 -4.21 -6.45
C ALA A 17 19.57 -3.38 -7.60
N TRP A 18 20.18 -4.05 -8.58
CA TRP A 18 20.56 -3.45 -9.86
C TRP A 18 19.48 -3.72 -10.90
N VAL A 19 19.12 -2.69 -11.67
CA VAL A 19 18.14 -2.79 -12.77
C VAL A 19 18.81 -2.30 -14.04
N ASN A 20 18.90 -3.16 -15.06
CA ASN A 20 19.54 -2.81 -16.32
C ASN A 20 18.75 -1.74 -17.10
N PRO A 21 19.41 -0.95 -17.96
CA PRO A 21 18.74 0.02 -18.84
C PRO A 21 17.61 -0.61 -19.67
N GLY A 22 16.52 0.13 -19.85
CA GLY A 22 15.35 -0.29 -20.63
C GLY A 22 14.43 -1.32 -19.95
N VAL A 23 14.71 -1.71 -18.71
CA VAL A 23 13.87 -2.63 -17.93
C VAL A 23 12.66 -1.90 -17.34
N GLU A 24 11.51 -2.56 -17.39
CA GLU A 24 10.27 -2.11 -16.75
C GLU A 24 9.87 -3.10 -15.65
N LEU A 25 9.66 -2.60 -14.43
CA LEU A 25 9.07 -3.36 -13.33
C LEU A 25 7.61 -2.95 -13.17
N GLY A 26 6.70 -3.93 -13.18
CA GLY A 26 5.28 -3.69 -12.90
C GLY A 26 5.01 -3.26 -11.46
N ASP A 27 3.79 -2.82 -11.19
CA ASP A 27 3.33 -2.40 -9.86
C ASP A 27 3.42 -3.55 -8.85
N ASN A 28 3.71 -3.24 -7.58
CA ASN A 28 3.83 -4.20 -6.48
C ASN A 28 4.89 -5.29 -6.70
N THR A 29 5.84 -5.07 -7.61
CA THR A 29 6.94 -6.02 -7.80
C THR A 29 7.85 -6.01 -6.58
N VAL A 30 8.22 -7.20 -6.10
CA VAL A 30 9.21 -7.37 -5.04
C VAL A 30 10.50 -7.94 -5.65
N VAL A 31 11.56 -7.13 -5.61
CA VAL A 31 12.91 -7.52 -6.02
C VAL A 31 13.71 -7.83 -4.75
N ALA A 32 14.14 -9.08 -4.58
CA ALA A 32 14.95 -9.46 -3.43
C ALA A 32 16.28 -8.69 -3.37
N ALA A 33 16.81 -8.52 -2.16
CA ALA A 33 18.00 -7.72 -1.95
C ALA A 33 19.20 -8.18 -2.80
N GLY A 34 19.95 -7.24 -3.37
CA GLY A 34 21.16 -7.54 -4.15
C GLY A 34 20.92 -8.17 -5.52
N SER A 35 19.67 -8.32 -5.97
CA SER A 35 19.36 -8.95 -7.27
C SER A 35 19.76 -8.07 -8.45
N VAL A 36 20.08 -8.68 -9.59
CA VAL A 36 20.40 -8.00 -10.86
C VAL A 36 19.31 -8.29 -11.88
N VAL A 37 18.40 -7.33 -12.07
CA VAL A 37 17.27 -7.43 -12.99
C VAL A 37 17.73 -7.10 -14.41
N THR A 38 17.74 -8.12 -15.26
CA THR A 38 18.18 -8.01 -16.66
C THR A 38 17.02 -8.00 -17.68
N LYS A 39 15.79 -8.24 -17.23
CA LYS A 39 14.57 -8.31 -18.05
C LYS A 39 13.40 -7.65 -17.34
N SER A 40 12.44 -7.10 -18.10
CA SER A 40 11.20 -6.55 -17.55
C SER A 40 10.38 -7.60 -16.81
N MET A 41 9.66 -7.18 -15.77
CA MET A 41 8.94 -8.06 -14.85
C MET A 41 7.48 -7.63 -14.72
N PRO A 42 6.53 -8.59 -14.65
CA PRO A 42 5.11 -8.27 -14.49
C PRO A 42 4.80 -7.74 -13.08
N SER A 43 3.66 -7.09 -12.93
CA SER A 43 3.16 -6.61 -11.64
C SER A 43 2.96 -7.76 -10.64
N GLY A 44 3.17 -7.50 -9.36
CA GLY A 44 2.84 -8.40 -8.26
C GLY A 44 3.70 -9.65 -8.14
N CYS A 45 4.83 -9.72 -8.87
CA CYS A 45 5.75 -10.85 -8.80
C CYS A 45 6.83 -10.68 -7.73
N LEU A 46 7.38 -11.81 -7.28
CA LEU A 46 8.61 -11.89 -6.48
C LEU A 46 9.74 -12.31 -7.39
N VAL A 47 10.81 -11.52 -7.49
CA VAL A 47 12.01 -11.83 -8.28
C VAL A 47 13.25 -11.84 -7.42
N ALA A 48 14.20 -12.73 -7.72
CA ALA A 48 15.52 -12.72 -7.07
C ALA A 48 16.62 -13.31 -7.95
N GLY A 49 17.87 -12.97 -7.61
CA GLY A 49 19.08 -13.60 -8.16
C GLY A 49 19.90 -12.71 -9.09
N VAL A 50 20.99 -13.28 -9.61
CA VAL A 50 21.92 -12.63 -10.56
C VAL A 50 22.20 -13.63 -11.70
N PRO A 51 21.50 -13.55 -12.84
CA PRO A 51 20.42 -12.62 -13.15
C PRO A 51 19.12 -12.97 -12.39
N ALA A 52 18.30 -11.95 -12.13
CA ALA A 52 17.04 -12.10 -11.41
C ALA A 52 16.02 -12.90 -12.24
N LYS A 53 15.34 -13.83 -11.57
CA LYS A 53 14.25 -14.63 -12.13
C LYS A 53 13.00 -14.49 -11.27
N VAL A 54 11.83 -14.66 -11.88
CA VAL A 54 10.57 -14.75 -11.16
C VAL A 54 10.56 -16.03 -10.32
N ILE A 55 10.35 -15.88 -9.02
CA ILE A 55 10.20 -16.97 -8.04
C ILE A 55 8.72 -17.23 -7.78
N LYS A 56 7.90 -16.17 -7.76
CA LYS A 56 6.45 -16.28 -7.62
C LYS A 56 5.74 -15.22 -8.47
N GLU A 57 4.58 -15.60 -9.00
CA GLU A 57 3.73 -14.74 -9.82
C GLU A 57 2.47 -14.36 -9.06
N ASN A 58 1.97 -13.14 -9.28
CA ASN A 58 0.68 -12.65 -8.77
C ASN A 58 0.48 -12.81 -7.25
N VAL A 59 1.53 -12.59 -6.46
CA VAL A 59 1.49 -12.73 -4.99
C VAL A 59 1.19 -11.40 -4.30
N TYR A 60 1.52 -10.27 -4.94
CA TYR A 60 1.43 -8.95 -4.32
C TYR A 60 0.51 -7.97 -5.04
N PRO A 61 -0.31 -7.20 -4.31
CA PRO A 61 -0.58 -7.36 -2.88
C PRO A 61 -1.39 -8.64 -2.62
N ARG A 62 -1.29 -9.20 -1.40
CA ARG A 62 -2.19 -10.25 -0.96
C ARG A 62 -3.61 -9.69 -0.94
N VAL A 63 -4.53 -10.36 -1.64
CA VAL A 63 -5.97 -10.08 -1.55
C VAL A 63 -6.47 -10.69 -0.25
N LEU A 64 -7.21 -9.91 0.54
CA LEU A 64 -7.83 -10.34 1.79
C LEU A 64 -9.35 -10.35 1.60
N GLU A 65 -10.01 -11.37 2.15
CA GLU A 65 -11.46 -11.37 2.28
C GLU A 65 -11.90 -10.33 3.31
N ILE A 66 -13.17 -9.92 3.24
CA ILE A 66 -13.66 -8.79 4.04
C ILE A 66 -13.58 -9.03 5.54
N ASP A 67 -13.79 -10.28 5.98
CA ASP A 67 -13.74 -10.66 7.39
C ASP A 67 -12.30 -10.67 7.90
N GLU A 68 -11.36 -11.26 7.13
CA GLU A 68 -9.93 -11.22 7.45
C GLU A 68 -9.41 -9.77 7.52
N LEU A 69 -9.91 -8.90 6.64
CA LEU A 69 -9.59 -7.48 6.69
C LEU A 69 -10.12 -6.81 7.97
N ASN A 70 -11.36 -7.10 8.38
CA ASN A 70 -11.94 -6.53 9.61
C ASN A 70 -11.13 -6.96 10.83
N ASP A 71 -10.81 -8.24 10.95
CA ASP A 71 -10.02 -8.79 12.06
C ASP A 71 -8.64 -8.11 12.15
N LEU A 72 -7.98 -7.95 11.00
CA LEU A 72 -6.71 -7.24 10.93
C LEU A 72 -6.84 -5.78 11.35
N LEU A 73 -7.89 -5.07 10.92
CA LEU A 73 -8.10 -3.67 11.30
C LEU A 73 -8.34 -3.53 12.81
N ILE A 74 -9.13 -4.43 13.40
CA ILE A 74 -9.34 -4.48 14.86
C ILE A 74 -8.01 -4.66 15.58
N GLU A 75 -7.19 -5.62 15.16
CA GLU A 75 -5.85 -5.85 15.74
C GLU A 75 -4.96 -4.62 15.62
N ARG A 76 -4.89 -4.00 14.44
CA ARG A 76 -3.95 -2.89 14.17
C ARG A 76 -4.38 -1.56 14.79
N LEU A 77 -5.66 -1.39 15.08
CA LEU A 77 -6.23 -0.17 15.65
C LEU A 77 -6.55 -0.29 17.14
N SER A 78 -6.36 -1.46 17.76
CA SER A 78 -6.68 -1.71 19.19
C SER A 78 -5.97 -0.79 20.19
N MET A 79 -4.82 -0.23 19.81
CA MET A 79 -4.04 0.70 20.64
C MET A 79 -4.61 2.13 20.69
N LEU A 80 -5.67 2.42 19.93
CA LEU A 80 -6.33 3.72 19.93
C LEU A 80 -7.33 3.81 21.07
N ASP A 81 -7.20 4.84 21.90
CA ASP A 81 -7.96 5.01 23.14
C ASP A 81 -9.25 5.82 22.93
N PHE A 82 -9.96 5.55 21.83
CA PHE A 82 -11.23 6.20 21.50
C PHE A 82 -12.15 5.27 20.70
N PRO A 83 -13.48 5.49 20.71
CA PRO A 83 -14.42 4.64 20.00
C PRO A 83 -14.19 4.65 18.48
N ILE A 84 -14.17 3.46 17.88
CA ILE A 84 -14.00 3.26 16.44
C ILE A 84 -14.95 2.15 16.01
N ASP A 85 -15.70 2.38 14.93
CA ASP A 85 -16.55 1.36 14.32
C ASP A 85 -15.85 0.78 13.08
N ILE A 86 -15.82 -0.54 12.99
CA ILE A 86 -15.21 -1.27 11.87
C ILE A 86 -16.25 -2.18 11.23
N VAL A 87 -16.66 -1.87 10.01
CA VAL A 87 -17.69 -2.62 9.29
C VAL A 87 -17.32 -2.72 7.81
N LYS A 88 -17.25 -3.96 7.28
CA LYS A 88 -17.00 -4.22 5.84
C LYS A 88 -15.75 -3.50 5.31
N GLY A 89 -14.63 -3.56 6.03
CA GLY A 89 -13.38 -2.92 5.65
C GLY A 89 -13.43 -1.40 5.68
N ARG A 90 -14.42 -0.82 6.37
CA ARG A 90 -14.49 0.62 6.64
C ARG A 90 -14.24 0.89 8.10
N VAL A 91 -13.50 1.95 8.36
CA VAL A 91 -13.24 2.46 9.70
C VAL A 91 -13.92 3.81 9.82
N SER A 92 -14.85 3.94 10.75
CA SER A 92 -15.58 5.19 11.01
C SER A 92 -15.32 5.70 12.43
N ILE A 93 -15.29 7.03 12.55
CA ILE A 93 -15.22 7.74 13.83
C ILE A 93 -16.21 8.90 13.85
N ASP A 94 -16.38 9.51 15.01
CA ASP A 94 -17.19 10.72 15.22
C ASP A 94 -18.64 10.55 14.72
N TYR A 95 -19.29 9.43 15.08
CA TYR A 95 -20.65 9.11 14.63
C TYR A 95 -20.81 9.19 13.10
N GLU A 96 -19.89 8.58 12.35
CA GLU A 96 -19.85 8.51 10.88
C GLU A 96 -19.43 9.79 10.13
N LEU A 97 -19.01 10.86 10.82
CA LEU A 97 -18.55 12.07 10.13
C LEU A 97 -17.26 11.87 9.34
N THR A 98 -16.43 10.89 9.70
CA THR A 98 -15.22 10.52 8.95
C THR A 98 -15.15 9.02 8.73
N ILE A 99 -14.99 8.63 7.45
CA ILE A 99 -14.98 7.23 7.03
C ILE A 99 -13.75 6.96 6.17
N PHE A 100 -12.95 5.99 6.60
CA PHE A 100 -11.88 5.39 5.80
C PHE A 100 -12.44 4.15 5.12
N ASP A 101 -12.50 4.15 3.79
CA ASP A 101 -12.83 2.96 2.98
C ASP A 101 -11.51 2.31 2.54
N ILE A 102 -11.09 1.26 3.25
CA ILE A 102 -9.79 0.61 3.06
C ILE A 102 -9.70 -0.09 1.70
N PRO A 103 -10.71 -0.88 1.27
CA PRO A 103 -10.71 -1.50 -0.07
C PRO A 103 -10.61 -0.47 -1.20
N LYS A 104 -11.35 0.64 -1.11
CA LYS A 104 -11.36 1.65 -2.17
C LYS A 104 -10.24 2.68 -2.05
N ARG A 105 -9.49 2.70 -0.94
CA ARG A 105 -8.44 3.70 -0.65
C ARG A 105 -8.97 5.13 -0.65
N ILE A 106 -10.17 5.33 -0.12
CA ILE A 106 -10.87 6.62 -0.08
C ILE A 106 -11.09 7.06 1.37
N ILE A 107 -11.00 8.35 1.63
CA ILE A 107 -11.45 8.96 2.89
C ILE A 107 -12.60 9.92 2.58
N TRP A 108 -13.67 9.82 3.37
CA TRP A 108 -14.78 10.77 3.40
C TRP A 108 -14.78 11.49 4.74
N GLY A 109 -15.21 12.76 4.74
CA GLY A 109 -15.44 13.50 5.98
C GLY A 109 -14.41 14.55 6.34
N ASN A 110 -14.46 14.93 7.61
CA ASN A 110 -13.69 16.02 8.17
C ASN A 110 -12.34 15.53 8.71
N VAL A 111 -11.42 16.47 8.90
CA VAL A 111 -10.15 16.20 9.58
C VAL A 111 -10.32 16.52 11.06
N SER A 112 -9.88 15.59 11.88
CA SER A 112 -9.89 15.63 13.35
C SER A 112 -8.58 15.04 13.87
N LYS A 113 -8.29 15.22 15.15
CA LYS A 113 -7.09 14.64 15.77
C LYS A 113 -7.13 13.11 15.70
N GLU A 114 -8.31 12.55 15.95
CA GLU A 114 -8.63 11.13 15.96
C GLU A 114 -8.49 10.52 14.56
N SER A 115 -9.02 11.19 13.53
CA SER A 115 -8.88 10.70 12.14
C SER A 115 -7.43 10.72 11.67
N GLU A 116 -6.65 11.74 12.02
CA GLU A 116 -5.22 11.76 11.69
C GLU A 116 -4.44 10.68 12.45
N LEU A 117 -4.82 10.34 13.69
CA LEU A 117 -4.24 9.20 14.41
C LEU A 117 -4.54 7.87 13.70
N ILE A 118 -5.79 7.64 13.28
CA ILE A 118 -6.16 6.45 12.48
C ILE A 118 -5.38 6.40 11.18
N LYS A 119 -5.38 7.50 10.40
CA LYS A 119 -4.66 7.59 9.12
C LYS A 119 -3.17 7.28 9.29
N ASN A 120 -2.55 7.77 10.36
CA ASN A 120 -1.17 7.48 10.70
C ASN A 120 -0.95 6.02 11.09
N GLN A 121 -1.84 5.44 11.88
CA GLN A 121 -1.76 4.04 12.28
C GLN A 121 -1.96 3.10 11.09
N LEU A 122 -2.93 3.37 10.21
CA LEU A 122 -3.10 2.67 8.94
C LEU A 122 -1.84 2.78 8.07
N ARG A 123 -1.25 3.98 7.96
CA ARG A 123 -0.01 4.20 7.21
C ARG A 123 1.17 3.37 7.73
N ARG A 124 1.30 3.24 9.06
CA ARG A 124 2.32 2.38 9.71
C ARG A 124 2.15 0.90 9.34
N ASN A 125 0.91 0.48 9.13
CA ASN A 125 0.57 -0.88 8.67
C ASN A 125 0.53 -1.00 7.14
N GLY A 126 1.18 -0.09 6.41
CA GLY A 126 1.27 -0.14 4.95
C GLY A 126 0.00 0.31 4.22
N ILE A 127 -1.06 0.71 4.94
CA ILE A 127 -2.32 1.18 4.36
C ILE A 127 -2.24 2.71 4.19
N ARG A 128 -1.87 3.17 2.99
CA ARG A 128 -1.77 4.60 2.67
C ARG A 128 -3.00 5.11 1.94
N PHE A 129 -3.34 6.37 2.20
CA PHE A 129 -4.39 7.13 1.50
C PHE A 129 -3.75 8.37 0.88
N ARG A 130 -4.08 8.66 -0.39
CA ARG A 130 -3.63 9.87 -1.09
C ARG A 130 -4.57 11.04 -0.78
N TYR A 131 -4.66 11.39 0.49
CA TYR A 131 -5.53 12.45 0.99
C TYR A 131 -4.77 13.36 1.95
N THR A 132 -5.05 14.65 1.89
CA THR A 132 -4.50 15.67 2.79
C THR A 132 -5.61 16.54 3.36
N ASP A 133 -5.35 17.18 4.49
CA ASP A 133 -6.22 18.22 5.02
C ASP A 133 -6.18 19.43 4.09
N LYS A 134 -7.36 19.88 3.65
CA LYS A 134 -7.58 21.18 3.00
C LYS A 134 -8.76 21.87 3.65
N GLY A 135 -8.50 22.61 4.73
CA GLY A 135 -9.49 23.46 5.39
C GLY A 135 -10.45 22.67 6.29
N GLY A 136 -9.96 21.64 6.98
CA GLY A 136 -10.76 20.83 7.91
C GLY A 136 -11.48 19.64 7.26
N GLY A 137 -11.17 19.35 5.98
CA GLY A 137 -11.74 18.22 5.24
C GLY A 137 -10.69 17.48 4.42
N TYR A 138 -10.83 16.16 4.34
CA TYR A 138 -9.93 15.33 3.54
C TYR A 138 -10.17 15.57 2.04
N LYS A 139 -9.11 15.92 1.30
CA LYS A 139 -9.14 16.04 -0.16
C LYS A 139 -8.04 15.19 -0.81
N PRO A 140 -8.32 14.57 -1.97
CA PRO A 140 -7.31 13.84 -2.72
C PRO A 140 -6.24 14.78 -3.28
N TRP A 141 -5.03 14.25 -3.50
CA TRP A 141 -3.93 14.93 -4.18
C TRP A 141 -3.25 14.01 -5.20
#